data_AF-A0A5D3C292-F1
#
_entry.id   AF-A0A5D3C292-F1
#
_cell.length_a   1.000
_cell.length_b   1.000
_cell.length_c   1.000
_cell.angle_alpha   90.00
_cell.angle_beta   90.00
_cell.angle_gamma   90.00
#
_symmetry.space_group_name_H-M   'P 1'
#
loop_
_entity.id
_entity.type
_entity.pdbx_description
1 polymer ?
#
loop_
_entity_poly.entity_id
_entity_poly.type
_entity_poly.pdbx_seq_one_letter_code
_entity_poly.pdbx_strand_id
1 'polypeptide(L)'
;MEVAKGYSLSQFCDKIIDIFMNEKPKTKEWRKFLVFREEWKKYRESFYSHCQRRADWESDPIMKEKLISLRRKVKKIDDEMEIHSELLKELQDSPTDINAIVANRRKEFTDEFFKFLTLISETHDSLEDRDAVARLAARCLAAVSAYDRTLENVETLDSAQAKFDNILNSPSLDVACEKIASLAKAKELDSSLILLINSAWASAKESTTMKNEFLKVTPCNNPSFAWVGN
;
A
#
# COMPACT_ATOMS: atom_id res chain seq x y z
N MET A 1 12.88 17.68 -24.21
CA MET A 1 13.14 16.70 -23.14
C MET A 1 13.11 15.34 -23.81
N GLU A 2 14.28 14.88 -24.28
CA GLU A 2 14.42 13.57 -24.90
C GLU A 2 14.34 12.49 -23.83
N VAL A 3 13.64 11.41 -24.12
CA VAL A 3 13.56 10.27 -23.22
C VAL A 3 13.98 9.03 -24.00
N ALA A 4 15.09 8.44 -23.57
CA ALA A 4 15.62 7.12 -23.89
C ALA A 4 15.50 6.67 -25.37
N LYS A 5 16.62 6.72 -26.10
CA LYS A 5 16.84 6.21 -27.48
C LYS A 5 16.21 7.03 -28.63
N GLY A 6 16.31 8.36 -28.61
CA GLY A 6 16.07 9.18 -29.81
C GLY A 6 14.64 9.18 -30.36
N TYR A 7 13.66 8.69 -29.59
CA TYR A 7 12.24 8.79 -29.92
C TYR A 7 11.65 10.06 -29.30
N SER A 8 10.75 10.71 -30.03
CA SER A 8 9.90 11.75 -29.46
C SER A 8 8.86 11.14 -28.51
N LEU A 9 8.38 11.93 -27.55
CA LEU A 9 7.37 11.49 -26.58
C LEU A 9 6.09 10.98 -27.26
N SER A 10 5.71 11.54 -28.41
CA SER A 10 4.57 11.08 -29.20
C SER A 10 4.82 9.70 -29.81
N GLN A 11 6.00 9.46 -30.40
CA GLN A 11 6.38 8.17 -30.95
C GLN A 11 6.41 7.08 -29.87
N PHE A 12 6.87 7.42 -28.67
CA PHE A 12 6.83 6.53 -27.53
C PHE A 12 5.39 6.19 -27.11
N CYS A 13 4.51 7.19 -27.02
CA CYS A 13 3.09 6.96 -26.72
C CYS A 13 2.41 6.11 -27.80
N ASP A 14 2.70 6.35 -29.09
CA ASP A 14 2.18 5.55 -30.19
C ASP A 14 2.61 4.08 -30.08
N LYS A 15 3.86 3.83 -29.67
CA LYS A 15 4.35 2.46 -29.43
C LYS A 15 3.64 1.79 -28.25
N ILE A 16 3.38 2.49 -27.15
CA ILE A 16 2.62 1.92 -26.02
C ILE A 16 1.18 1.61 -26.45
N ILE A 17 0.54 2.50 -27.21
CA ILE A 17 -0.80 2.26 -27.77
C ILE A 17 -0.80 0.99 -28.61
N ASP A 18 0.18 0.83 -29.49
CA ASP A 18 0.31 -0.35 -30.36
C ASP A 18 0.52 -1.64 -29.54
N ILE A 19 1.41 -1.61 -28.55
CA ILE A 19 1.63 -2.74 -27.63
C ILE A 19 0.32 -3.11 -26.93
N PHE A 20 -0.43 -2.15 -26.40
CA PHE A 20 -1.66 -2.45 -25.66
C PHE A 20 -2.83 -2.85 -26.56
N MET A 21 -2.90 -2.35 -27.80
CA MET A 21 -4.01 -2.67 -28.71
C MET A 21 -3.78 -3.96 -29.50
N ASN A 22 -2.54 -4.20 -29.93
CA ASN A 22 -2.24 -5.21 -30.95
C ASN A 22 -1.36 -6.34 -30.41
N GLU A 23 -0.25 -6.03 -29.74
CA GLU A 23 0.69 -7.06 -29.28
C GLU A 23 0.19 -7.80 -28.03
N LYS A 24 -0.32 -7.04 -27.06
CA LYS A 24 -0.69 -7.52 -25.73
C LYS A 24 -2.06 -6.97 -25.33
N PRO A 25 -3.15 -7.36 -26.01
CA PRO A 25 -4.49 -6.80 -25.77
C PRO A 25 -5.14 -7.18 -24.44
N LYS A 26 -4.52 -8.08 -23.67
CA LYS A 26 -5.06 -8.57 -22.40
C LYS A 26 -4.64 -7.65 -21.26
N THR A 27 -5.61 -7.26 -20.42
CA THR A 27 -5.40 -6.39 -19.26
C THR A 27 -4.37 -6.93 -18.26
N LYS A 28 -4.25 -8.26 -18.12
CA LYS A 28 -3.20 -8.88 -17.28
C LYS A 28 -1.79 -8.48 -17.71
N GLU A 29 -1.55 -8.38 -19.02
CA GLU A 29 -0.25 -7.97 -19.54
C GLU A 29 -0.02 -6.47 -19.35
N TRP A 30 -1.07 -5.64 -19.42
CA TRP A 30 -0.94 -4.20 -19.14
C TRP A 30 -0.52 -3.94 -17.70
N ARG A 31 -1.06 -4.71 -16.74
CA ARG A 31 -0.67 -4.63 -15.32
C ARG A 31 0.83 -4.83 -15.12
N LYS A 32 1.46 -5.78 -15.84
CA LYS A 32 2.92 -5.98 -15.82
C LYS A 32 3.73 -4.77 -16.28
N PHE A 33 3.24 -4.02 -17.27
CA PHE A 33 3.91 -2.79 -17.70
C PHE A 33 3.71 -1.65 -16.69
N LEU A 34 2.50 -1.56 -16.14
CA LEU A 34 2.11 -0.47 -15.24
C LEU A 34 2.66 -0.63 -13.82
N VAL A 35 3.21 -1.80 -13.48
CA VAL A 35 3.80 -2.06 -12.16
C VAL A 35 5.09 -1.27 -11.93
N PHE A 36 5.81 -0.90 -13.00
CA PHE A 36 6.99 -0.02 -12.95
C PHE A 36 6.56 1.44 -12.74
N ARG A 37 6.14 1.76 -11.51
CA ARG A 37 5.43 3.01 -11.18
C ARG A 37 6.26 4.25 -11.45
N GLU A 38 7.55 4.24 -11.11
CA GLU A 38 8.41 5.41 -11.27
C GLU A 38 8.59 5.79 -12.74
N GLU A 39 8.74 4.79 -13.60
CA GLU A 39 8.79 4.96 -15.05
C GLU A 39 7.43 5.40 -15.57
N TRP A 40 6.35 4.71 -15.21
CA TRP A 40 5.01 5.03 -15.73
C TRP A 40 4.56 6.45 -15.33
N LYS A 41 4.82 6.88 -14.09
CA LYS A 41 4.47 8.22 -13.59
C LYS A 41 5.08 9.34 -14.44
N LYS A 42 6.23 9.12 -15.06
CA LYS A 42 6.88 10.12 -15.95
C LYS A 42 6.11 10.34 -17.25
N TYR A 43 5.36 9.35 -17.73
CA TYR A 43 4.74 9.39 -19.06
C TYR A 43 3.20 9.33 -19.06
N ARG A 44 2.56 8.93 -17.95
CA ARG A 44 1.11 8.68 -17.87
C ARG A 44 0.24 9.81 -18.43
N GLU A 45 0.51 11.06 -18.06
CA GLU A 45 -0.26 12.22 -18.52
C GLU A 45 -0.10 12.46 -20.03
N SER A 46 1.11 12.25 -20.53
CA SER A 46 1.40 12.35 -21.96
C SER A 46 0.72 11.23 -22.74
N PHE A 47 0.71 10.01 -22.21
CA PHE A 47 -0.01 8.89 -22.80
C PHE A 47 -1.52 9.15 -22.87
N TYR A 48 -2.15 9.61 -21.78
CA TYR A 48 -3.60 9.85 -21.74
C TYR A 48 -4.02 11.00 -22.66
N SER A 49 -3.25 12.08 -22.69
CA SER A 49 -3.50 13.22 -23.59
C SER A 49 -3.26 12.85 -25.06
N HIS A 50 -2.26 12.02 -25.35
CA HIS A 50 -1.97 11.53 -26.71
C HIS A 50 -3.07 10.58 -27.22
N CYS A 51 -3.57 9.66 -26.37
CA CYS A 51 -4.72 8.81 -26.70
C CYS A 51 -5.96 9.64 -27.05
N GLN A 52 -6.25 10.69 -26.27
CA GLN A 52 -7.39 11.58 -26.53
C GLN A 52 -7.21 12.33 -27.85
N ARG A 53 -6.04 12.95 -28.05
CA ARG A 53 -5.73 13.68 -29.28
C ARG A 53 -5.89 12.77 -30.50
N ARG A 54 -5.33 11.56 -30.46
CA ARG A 54 -5.43 10.60 -31.56
C ARG A 54 -6.89 10.20 -31.85
N ALA A 55 -7.71 10.03 -30.81
CA ALA A 55 -9.14 9.76 -30.97
C ALA A 55 -9.92 10.94 -31.56
N ASP A 56 -9.52 12.18 -31.27
CA ASP A 56 -10.19 13.39 -31.79
C ASP A 56 -9.94 13.61 -33.28
N TRP A 57 -8.74 13.27 -33.76
CA TRP A 57 -8.36 13.33 -35.18
C TRP A 57 -8.74 12.08 -35.98
N GLU A 58 -9.22 11.03 -35.32
CA GLU A 58 -9.61 9.79 -35.98
C GLU A 58 -10.98 9.93 -36.67
N SER A 59 -11.01 9.55 -37.95
CA SER A 59 -12.21 9.62 -38.79
C SER A 59 -13.01 8.33 -38.72
N ASP A 60 -12.34 7.18 -38.52
CA ASP A 60 -13.02 5.90 -38.33
C ASP A 60 -13.68 5.85 -36.93
N PRO A 61 -15.03 5.79 -36.84
CA PRO A 61 -15.71 5.74 -35.56
C PRO A 61 -15.33 4.52 -34.72
N ILE A 62 -14.99 3.40 -35.35
CA ILE A 62 -14.60 2.16 -34.64
C ILE A 62 -13.22 2.36 -33.99
N MET A 63 -12.24 2.86 -34.74
CA MET A 63 -10.91 3.11 -34.21
C MET A 63 -10.92 4.21 -33.13
N LYS A 64 -11.74 5.25 -33.30
CA LYS A 64 -11.98 6.28 -32.28
C LYS A 64 -12.48 5.68 -30.97
N GLU A 65 -13.50 4.82 -31.03
CA GLU A 65 -14.04 4.15 -29.85
C GLU A 65 -12.98 3.26 -29.17
N LYS A 66 -12.18 2.51 -29.96
CA LYS A 66 -11.10 1.68 -29.44
C LYS A 66 -10.07 2.49 -28.65
N LEU A 67 -9.63 3.65 -29.17
CA LEU A 67 -8.68 4.53 -28.47
C LEU A 67 -9.26 5.10 -27.17
N ILE A 68 -10.53 5.53 -27.19
CA ILE A 68 -11.22 6.03 -25.99
C ILE A 68 -11.39 4.91 -24.95
N SER A 69 -11.71 3.69 -25.40
CA SER A 69 -11.83 2.50 -24.55
C SER A 69 -10.48 2.11 -23.94
N LEU A 70 -9.42 2.08 -24.74
CA LEU A 70 -8.05 1.83 -24.29
C LEU A 70 -7.67 2.81 -23.18
N ARG A 71 -7.79 4.11 -23.43
CA ARG A 71 -7.45 5.15 -22.47
C ARG A 71 -8.17 4.95 -21.13
N ARG A 72 -9.48 4.72 -21.18
CA ARG A 72 -10.30 4.50 -19.96
C ARG A 72 -9.86 3.25 -19.19
N LYS A 73 -9.60 2.14 -19.89
CA LYS A 73 -9.17 0.88 -19.26
C LYS A 73 -7.78 0.98 -18.65
N VAL A 74 -6.81 1.57 -19.36
CA VAL A 74 -5.45 1.79 -18.84
C VAL A 74 -5.50 2.71 -17.61
N LYS A 75 -6.28 3.80 -17.66
CA LYS A 75 -6.46 4.69 -16.52
C LYS A 75 -7.04 3.96 -15.30
N LYS A 76 -8.06 3.13 -15.49
CA LYS A 76 -8.63 2.34 -14.41
C LYS A 76 -7.59 1.43 -13.75
N ILE A 77 -6.76 0.76 -14.55
CA ILE A 77 -5.70 -0.12 -14.02
C ILE A 77 -4.62 0.70 -13.32
N ASP A 78 -4.19 1.83 -13.88
CA ASP A 78 -3.20 2.71 -13.27
C ASP A 78 -3.67 3.26 -11.91
N ASP A 79 -4.92 3.73 -11.84
CA ASP A 79 -5.50 4.23 -10.59
C ASP A 79 -5.60 3.10 -9.53
N GLU A 80 -5.91 1.86 -9.93
CA GLU A 80 -5.89 0.67 -9.06
C GLU A 80 -4.45 0.32 -8.59
N MET A 81 -3.48 0.35 -9.50
CA MET A 81 -2.07 0.11 -9.20
C MET A 81 -1.49 1.17 -8.26
N GLU A 82 -1.98 2.41 -8.32
CA GLU A 82 -1.58 3.48 -7.39
C GLU A 82 -1.97 3.15 -5.96
N ILE A 83 -3.24 2.79 -5.74
CA ILE A 83 -3.75 2.44 -4.41
C ILE A 83 -2.92 1.28 -3.81
N HIS A 84 -2.69 0.22 -4.60
CA HIS A 84 -1.91 -0.92 -4.14
C HIS A 84 -0.43 -0.58 -3.90
N SER A 85 0.16 0.29 -4.73
CA SER A 85 1.53 0.75 -4.56
C SER A 85 1.70 1.61 -3.30
N GLU A 86 0.73 2.46 -2.98
CA GLU A 86 0.75 3.27 -1.76
C GLU A 86 0.63 2.40 -0.51
N LEU A 87 -0.25 1.40 -0.52
CA LEU A 87 -0.37 0.44 0.58
C LEU A 87 0.90 -0.40 0.75
N LEU A 88 1.49 -0.89 -0.35
CA LEU A 88 2.76 -1.63 -0.30
C LEU A 88 3.88 -0.77 0.28
N LYS A 89 3.97 0.50 -0.14
CA LYS A 89 4.98 1.43 0.38
C LYS A 89 4.82 1.63 1.89
N GLU A 90 3.60 1.85 2.38
CA GLU A 90 3.35 2.00 3.82
C GLU A 90 3.78 0.74 4.60
N LEU A 91 3.47 -0.45 4.08
CA LEU A 91 3.86 -1.73 4.68
C LEU A 91 5.39 -1.93 4.73
N GLN A 92 6.10 -1.44 3.70
CA GLN A 92 7.56 -1.47 3.65
C GLN A 92 8.21 -0.44 4.57
N ASP A 93 7.62 0.77 4.67
CA ASP A 93 8.09 1.86 5.51
C ASP A 93 7.84 1.58 7.02
N SER A 94 6.85 0.75 7.36
CA SER A 94 6.48 0.41 8.74
C SER A 94 6.27 -1.10 8.94
N PRO A 95 7.34 -1.92 8.82
CA PRO A 95 7.21 -3.38 8.84
C PRO A 95 6.78 -3.94 10.20
N THR A 96 6.89 -3.19 11.29
CA THR A 96 6.39 -3.58 12.63
C THR A 96 4.91 -3.32 12.81
N ASP A 97 4.31 -2.45 11.98
CA ASP A 97 2.97 -1.92 12.19
C ASP A 97 1.92 -2.62 11.32
N ILE A 98 2.25 -3.75 10.69
CA ILE A 98 1.35 -4.45 9.74
C ILE A 98 -0.04 -4.70 10.35
N ASN A 99 -0.11 -5.12 11.61
CA ASN A 99 -1.40 -5.36 12.28
C ASN A 99 -2.23 -4.07 12.43
N ALA A 100 -1.59 -2.94 12.69
CA ALA A 100 -2.24 -1.65 12.79
C ALA A 100 -2.68 -1.12 11.41
N ILE A 101 -1.83 -1.28 10.40
CA ILE A 101 -2.15 -0.94 9.00
C ILE A 101 -3.37 -1.75 8.53
N VAL A 102 -3.38 -3.06 8.78
CA VAL A 102 -4.52 -3.94 8.47
C VAL A 102 -5.76 -3.50 9.23
N ALA A 103 -5.65 -3.18 10.53
CA ALA A 103 -6.81 -2.79 11.32
C ALA A 103 -7.50 -1.52 10.79
N ASN A 104 -6.71 -0.57 10.29
CA ASN A 104 -7.21 0.70 9.78
C ASN A 104 -7.63 0.65 8.30
N ARG A 105 -6.90 -0.10 7.47
CA ARG A 105 -7.11 -0.18 6.02
C ARG A 105 -7.64 -1.53 5.56
N ARG A 106 -8.32 -2.29 6.42
CA ARG A 106 -8.79 -3.66 6.15
C ARG A 106 -9.44 -3.83 4.77
N LYS A 107 -10.28 -2.88 4.36
CA LYS A 107 -10.99 -2.85 3.08
C LYS A 107 -10.08 -2.89 1.83
N GLU A 108 -8.82 -2.50 1.97
CA GLU A 108 -7.85 -2.43 0.87
C GLU A 108 -7.06 -3.74 0.70
N PHE A 109 -7.04 -4.60 1.72
CA PHE A 109 -6.47 -5.94 1.68
C PHE A 109 -7.46 -6.91 1.00
N THR A 110 -7.54 -6.80 -0.33
CA THR A 110 -8.39 -7.62 -1.20
C THR A 110 -7.57 -8.64 -1.98
N ASP A 111 -8.24 -9.60 -2.64
CA ASP A 111 -7.58 -10.54 -3.55
C ASP A 111 -6.77 -9.83 -4.64
N GLU A 112 -7.23 -8.67 -5.13
CA GLU A 112 -6.51 -7.88 -6.14
C GLU A 112 -5.20 -7.31 -5.59
N PHE A 113 -5.14 -6.92 -4.31
CA PHE A 113 -3.90 -6.51 -3.67
C PHE A 113 -2.89 -7.66 -3.58
N PHE A 114 -3.33 -8.88 -3.22
CA PHE A 114 -2.42 -10.03 -3.18
C PHE A 114 -1.97 -10.48 -4.58
N LYS A 115 -2.83 -10.34 -5.60
CA LYS A 115 -2.44 -10.52 -7.00
C LYS A 115 -1.41 -9.46 -7.42
N PHE A 116 -1.54 -8.22 -6.96
CA PHE A 116 -0.54 -7.17 -7.16
C PHE A 116 0.81 -7.51 -6.51
N LEU A 117 0.83 -8.02 -5.28
CA LEU A 117 2.08 -8.47 -4.64
C LEU A 117 2.73 -9.63 -5.41
N THR A 118 1.93 -10.57 -5.90
CA THR A 118 2.41 -11.67 -6.75
C THR A 118 3.03 -11.12 -8.04
N LEU A 119 2.37 -10.16 -8.67
CA LEU A 119 2.87 -9.48 -9.87
C LEU A 119 4.21 -8.78 -9.61
N ILE A 120 4.33 -8.05 -8.51
CA ILE A 120 5.59 -7.40 -8.10
C ILE A 120 6.70 -8.45 -7.95
N SER A 121 6.42 -9.54 -7.21
CA SER A 121 7.36 -10.66 -7.05
C SER A 121 7.80 -11.24 -8.41
N GLU A 122 6.86 -11.49 -9.33
CA GLU A 122 7.16 -11.98 -10.68
C GLU A 122 8.05 -11.03 -11.50
N THR A 123 8.01 -9.72 -11.20
CA THR A 123 8.83 -8.70 -11.89
C THR A 123 10.22 -8.48 -11.29
N HIS A 124 10.50 -9.00 -10.09
CA HIS A 124 11.85 -8.95 -9.52
C HIS A 124 12.74 -10.01 -10.16
N ASP A 125 13.99 -9.65 -10.45
CA ASP A 125 14.98 -10.60 -10.99
C ASP A 125 15.70 -11.41 -9.89
N SER A 126 15.86 -10.83 -8.70
CA SER A 126 16.56 -11.47 -7.60
C SER A 126 15.64 -12.40 -6.79
N LEU A 127 16.17 -13.55 -6.35
CA LEU A 127 15.43 -14.45 -5.45
C LEU A 127 15.17 -13.81 -4.08
N GLU A 128 16.06 -12.94 -3.63
CA GLU A 128 15.96 -12.25 -2.35
C GLU A 128 14.77 -11.27 -2.34
N ASP A 129 14.61 -10.46 -3.37
CA ASP A 129 13.48 -9.53 -3.48
C ASP A 129 12.16 -10.27 -3.61
N ARG A 130 12.14 -11.36 -4.40
CA ARG A 130 10.95 -12.22 -4.54
C ARG A 130 10.50 -12.78 -3.20
N ASP A 131 11.45 -13.29 -2.44
CA ASP A 131 11.20 -13.88 -1.13
C ASP A 131 10.81 -12.82 -0.09
N ALA A 132 11.41 -11.62 -0.13
CA ALA A 132 11.00 -10.50 0.72
C ALA A 132 9.53 -10.12 0.50
N VAL A 133 9.10 -10.02 -0.77
CA VAL A 133 7.69 -9.76 -1.12
C VAL A 133 6.77 -10.90 -0.67
N ALA A 134 7.20 -12.16 -0.82
CA ALA A 134 6.42 -13.31 -0.39
C ALA A 134 6.23 -13.35 1.14
N ARG A 135 7.28 -13.07 1.91
CA ARG A 135 7.20 -12.97 3.38
C ARG A 135 6.28 -11.82 3.80
N LEU A 136 6.36 -10.67 3.14
CA LEU A 136 5.48 -9.55 3.41
C LEU A 136 4.01 -9.92 3.14
N ALA A 137 3.73 -10.58 2.01
CA ALA A 137 2.41 -11.05 1.65
C ALA A 137 1.86 -12.04 2.69
N ALA A 138 2.67 -13.00 3.15
CA ALA A 138 2.28 -13.97 4.17
C ALA A 138 1.93 -13.29 5.52
N ARG A 139 2.72 -12.28 5.92
CA ARG A 139 2.46 -11.49 7.14
C ARG A 139 1.17 -10.69 7.04
N CYS A 140 0.91 -10.06 5.88
CA CYS A 140 -0.34 -9.34 5.63
C CYS A 140 -1.54 -10.28 5.70
N LEU A 141 -1.46 -11.46 5.07
CA LEU A 141 -2.53 -12.45 5.08
C LEU A 141 -2.82 -12.98 6.49
N ALA A 142 -1.77 -13.23 7.28
CA ALA A 142 -1.91 -13.64 8.67
C ALA A 142 -2.60 -12.56 9.52
N ALA A 143 -2.18 -11.29 9.36
CA ALA A 143 -2.79 -10.16 10.05
C ALA A 143 -4.26 -9.95 9.66
N VAL A 144 -4.59 -10.03 8.37
CA VAL A 144 -5.97 -9.97 7.86
C VAL A 144 -6.83 -11.09 8.46
N SER A 145 -6.31 -12.33 8.44
CA SER A 145 -7.03 -13.48 9.00
C SER A 145 -7.26 -13.33 10.51
N ALA A 146 -6.29 -12.78 11.24
CA ALA A 146 -6.43 -12.51 12.67
C ALA A 146 -7.46 -11.42 12.95
N TYR A 147 -7.45 -10.34 12.17
CA TYR A 147 -8.43 -9.26 12.25
C TYR A 147 -9.86 -9.78 12.02
N ASP A 148 -10.08 -10.50 10.92
CA ASP A 148 -11.41 -10.99 10.53
C ASP A 148 -11.98 -11.96 11.57
N ARG A 149 -11.18 -12.93 12.04
CA ARG A 149 -11.60 -13.87 13.09
C ARG A 149 -11.96 -13.17 14.40
N THR A 150 -11.26 -12.08 14.72
CA THR A 150 -11.52 -11.32 15.94
C THR A 150 -12.85 -10.57 15.86
N LEU A 151 -13.22 -10.05 14.68
CA LEU A 151 -14.52 -9.39 14.48
C LEU A 151 -15.69 -10.36 14.50
N GLU A 152 -15.49 -11.62 14.12
CA GLU A 152 -16.51 -12.66 14.21
C GLU A 152 -16.85 -13.04 15.68
N ASN A 153 -15.96 -12.74 16.64
CA ASN A 153 -16.14 -13.05 18.05
C ASN A 153 -16.60 -11.82 18.87
N VAL A 154 -17.87 -11.44 18.70
CA VAL A 154 -18.44 -10.21 19.25
C VAL A 154 -18.49 -10.20 20.79
N GLU A 155 -18.68 -11.35 21.42
CA GLU A 155 -18.81 -11.45 22.90
C GLU A 155 -17.55 -11.05 23.65
N THR A 156 -16.37 -11.17 23.04
CA THR A 156 -15.09 -10.80 23.67
C THR A 156 -14.73 -9.33 23.47
N LEU A 157 -15.43 -8.59 22.59
CA LEU A 157 -15.14 -7.19 22.31
C LEU A 157 -15.53 -6.25 23.45
N ASP A 158 -16.66 -6.47 24.12
CA ASP A 158 -17.10 -5.59 25.23
C ASP A 158 -16.15 -5.68 26.43
N SER A 159 -15.70 -6.89 26.78
CA SER A 159 -14.70 -7.10 27.83
C SER A 159 -13.34 -6.49 27.45
N ALA A 160 -12.91 -6.68 26.21
CA ALA A 160 -11.70 -6.07 25.69
C ALA A 160 -11.78 -4.53 25.70
N GLN A 161 -12.94 -3.95 25.38
CA GLN A 161 -13.17 -2.50 25.40
C GLN A 161 -13.02 -1.95 26.82
N ALA A 162 -13.64 -2.59 27.82
CA ALA A 162 -13.50 -2.17 29.22
C ALA A 162 -12.04 -2.22 29.71
N LYS A 163 -11.28 -3.27 29.32
CA LYS A 163 -9.84 -3.37 29.62
C LYS A 163 -9.06 -2.25 28.92
N PHE A 164 -9.38 -1.96 27.66
CA PHE A 164 -8.72 -0.91 26.88
C PHE A 164 -8.97 0.48 27.47
N ASP A 165 -10.23 0.79 27.82
CA ASP A 165 -10.59 2.05 28.48
C ASP A 165 -9.89 2.18 29.84
N ASN A 166 -9.71 1.08 30.58
CA ASN A 166 -8.95 1.08 31.82
C ASN A 166 -7.48 1.47 31.59
N ILE A 167 -6.86 1.00 30.49
CA ILE A 167 -5.50 1.39 30.12
C ILE A 167 -5.46 2.88 29.76
N LEU A 168 -6.38 3.36 28.92
CA LEU A 168 -6.42 4.75 28.47
C LEU A 168 -6.65 5.75 29.61
N ASN A 169 -7.48 5.40 30.60
CA ASN A 169 -7.76 6.24 31.76
C ASN A 169 -6.67 6.17 32.84
N SER A 170 -5.48 5.63 32.52
CA SER A 170 -4.36 5.60 33.46
C SER A 170 -3.79 6.99 33.70
N PRO A 171 -3.42 7.34 34.95
CA PRO A 171 -2.95 8.67 35.30
C PRO A 171 -1.55 8.99 34.74
N SER A 172 -0.78 7.98 34.32
CA SER A 172 0.54 8.12 33.70
C SER A 172 0.84 6.98 32.72
N LEU A 173 1.86 7.18 31.87
CA LEU A 173 2.34 6.16 30.94
C LEU A 173 2.88 4.93 31.67
N ASP A 174 3.62 5.12 32.76
CA ASP A 174 4.19 4.01 33.54
C ASP A 174 3.08 3.10 34.09
N VAL A 175 1.99 3.68 34.61
CA VAL A 175 0.83 2.92 35.10
C VAL A 175 0.11 2.20 33.96
N ALA A 176 0.01 2.81 32.77
CA ALA A 176 -0.54 2.15 31.60
C ALA A 176 0.32 0.95 31.16
N CYS A 177 1.65 1.10 31.14
CA CYS A 177 2.60 0.04 30.83
C CYS A 177 2.54 -1.11 31.85
N GLU A 178 2.44 -0.81 33.15
CA GLU A 178 2.26 -1.82 34.20
C GLU A 178 0.96 -2.62 34.04
N LYS A 179 -0.15 -1.94 33.67
CA LYS A 179 -1.42 -2.62 33.37
C LYS A 179 -1.31 -3.54 32.16
N ILE A 180 -0.66 -3.09 31.08
CA ILE A 180 -0.40 -3.93 29.89
C ILE A 180 0.45 -5.15 30.28
N ALA A 181 1.51 -4.97 31.07
CA ALA A 181 2.34 -6.06 31.55
C ALA A 181 1.56 -7.05 32.43
N SER A 182 0.66 -6.55 33.27
CA SER A 182 -0.22 -7.37 34.12
C SER A 182 -1.21 -8.19 33.29
N LEU A 183 -1.83 -7.59 32.28
CA LEU A 183 -2.73 -8.26 31.34
C LEU A 183 -1.99 -9.35 30.54
N ALA A 184 -0.77 -9.07 30.09
CA ALA A 184 0.07 -10.05 29.42
C ALA A 184 0.40 -11.25 30.34
N LYS A 185 0.75 -10.99 31.61
CA LYS A 185 1.03 -12.04 32.60
C LYS A 185 -0.20 -12.89 32.92
N ALA A 186 -1.38 -12.28 32.96
CA ALA A 186 -2.66 -12.95 33.17
C ALA A 186 -3.18 -13.71 31.94
N LYS A 187 -2.50 -13.60 30.78
CA LYS A 187 -2.99 -14.09 29.47
C LYS A 187 -4.33 -13.48 29.07
N GLU A 188 -4.59 -12.26 29.52
CA GLU A 188 -5.79 -11.48 29.24
C GLU A 188 -5.57 -10.45 28.13
N LEU A 189 -4.36 -10.40 27.56
CA LEU A 189 -4.05 -9.70 26.31
C LEU A 189 -4.56 -10.52 25.12
N ASP A 190 -5.87 -10.73 25.06
CA ASP A 190 -6.55 -11.51 24.04
C ASP A 190 -6.57 -10.79 22.68
N SER A 191 -6.97 -11.51 21.62
CA SER A 191 -6.99 -10.98 20.25
C SER A 191 -7.89 -9.75 20.08
N SER A 192 -9.00 -9.69 20.83
CA SER A 192 -9.91 -8.53 20.81
C SER A 192 -9.24 -7.31 21.42
N LEU A 193 -8.53 -7.44 22.54
CA LEU A 193 -7.78 -6.33 23.13
C LEU A 193 -6.61 -5.87 22.24
N ILE A 194 -5.87 -6.81 21.64
CA ILE A 194 -4.79 -6.50 20.68
C ILE A 194 -5.34 -5.72 19.47
N LEU A 195 -6.52 -6.10 18.97
CA LEU A 195 -7.18 -5.40 17.87
C LEU A 195 -7.49 -3.93 18.22
N LEU A 196 -8.05 -3.68 19.41
CA LEU A 196 -8.36 -2.32 19.87
C LEU A 196 -7.10 -1.46 19.98
N ILE A 197 -6.02 -2.03 20.55
CA ILE A 197 -4.72 -1.36 20.64
C ILE A 197 -4.17 -1.00 19.25
N ASN A 198 -4.19 -1.95 18.31
CA ASN A 198 -3.72 -1.72 16.94
C ASN A 198 -4.54 -0.64 16.21
N SER A 199 -5.85 -0.65 16.41
CA SER A 199 -6.77 0.34 15.82
C SER A 199 -6.52 1.75 16.37
N ALA A 200 -6.31 1.84 17.69
CA ALA A 200 -5.98 3.10 18.36
C ALA A 200 -4.59 3.63 17.95
N TRP A 201 -3.58 2.76 17.85
CA TRP A 201 -2.25 3.12 17.35
C TRP A 201 -2.31 3.69 15.93
N ALA A 202 -3.03 3.03 15.03
CA ALA A 202 -3.20 3.51 13.66
C ALA A 202 -3.89 4.89 13.63
N SER A 203 -4.98 5.05 14.39
CA SER A 203 -5.72 6.31 14.48
C SER A 203 -4.87 7.45 15.05
N ALA A 204 -4.01 7.16 16.03
CA ALA A 204 -3.11 8.14 16.62
C ALA A 204 -2.02 8.60 15.64
N LYS A 205 -1.49 7.70 14.81
CA LYS A 205 -0.46 7.99 13.79
C LYS A 205 -0.98 8.93 12.69
N GLU A 206 -2.27 8.86 12.38
CA GLU A 206 -2.92 9.74 11.40
C GLU A 206 -3.26 11.14 11.96
N SER A 207 -3.38 11.27 13.28
CA SER A 207 -3.73 12.53 13.95
C SER A 207 -2.62 13.59 13.86
N THR A 208 -3.01 14.82 13.53
CA THR A 208 -2.12 16.00 13.42
C THR A 208 -1.31 16.25 14.69
N THR A 209 -1.80 15.82 15.86
CA THR A 209 -1.14 16.01 17.16
C THR A 209 0.17 15.22 17.26
N MET A 210 0.25 13.99 16.73
CA MET A 210 1.52 13.24 16.73
C MET A 210 2.56 13.82 15.75
N LYS A 211 2.13 14.34 14.60
CA LYS A 211 3.04 15.02 13.66
C LYS A 211 3.69 16.26 14.29
N ASN A 212 2.95 16.97 15.14
CA ASN A 212 3.44 18.15 15.86
C ASN A 212 4.30 17.81 17.09
N GLU A 213 3.99 16.71 17.82
CA GLU A 213 4.82 16.24 18.94
C GLU A 213 6.16 15.65 18.46
N PHE A 214 6.21 14.96 17.31
CA PHE A 214 7.48 14.58 16.67
C PHE A 214 8.34 15.80 16.30
N LEU A 215 7.74 16.90 15.87
CA LEU A 215 8.43 18.17 15.61
C LEU A 215 8.95 18.86 16.88
N LYS A 216 8.34 18.61 18.04
CA LYS A 216 8.81 19.16 19.33
C LYS A 216 9.88 18.31 19.99
N VAL A 217 9.95 17.01 19.70
CA VAL A 217 10.92 16.08 20.30
C VAL A 217 12.25 16.01 19.53
N THR A 218 12.35 16.59 18.33
CA THR A 218 13.65 16.88 17.68
C THR A 218 14.04 18.34 17.85
N PRO A 219 14.78 18.65 18.92
CA PRO A 219 16.10 19.23 18.71
C PRO A 219 17.13 18.64 19.67
N CYS A 220 17.72 17.51 19.30
CA CYS A 220 19.05 17.10 19.74
C CYS A 220 19.69 16.25 18.64
N ASN A 221 20.08 16.91 17.55
CA ASN A 221 21.17 16.42 16.71
C ASN A 221 22.44 16.48 17.56
N ASN A 222 23.03 15.33 17.90
CA ASN A 222 24.48 15.25 18.06
C ASN A 222 24.99 14.06 17.22
N PRO A 223 25.81 14.31 16.18
CA PRO A 223 26.30 13.29 15.27
C PRO A 223 27.53 12.61 15.87
N SER A 224 27.34 11.52 16.62
CA SER A 224 28.47 10.73 17.13
C SER A 224 28.01 9.35 17.54
N PHE A 225 27.57 8.49 16.62
CA PHE A 225 27.66 7.03 16.79
C PHE A 225 27.46 6.37 15.42
N ALA A 226 28.52 6.40 14.62
CA ALA A 226 28.72 5.45 13.54
C ALA A 226 29.33 4.18 14.12
N TRP A 227 28.69 3.03 13.91
CA TRP A 227 29.31 1.70 13.82
C TRP A 227 28.50 0.96 12.75
N VAL A 228 28.94 0.96 11.49
CA VAL A 228 29.93 0.05 10.88
C VAL A 228 29.47 -1.41 11.00
N GLY A 229 29.18 -2.02 9.86
CA GLY A 229 28.91 -3.44 9.75
C GLY A 229 30.13 -4.30 10.05
N ASN A 230 29.89 -5.35 10.84
CA ASN A 230 30.34 -6.73 10.71
C ASN A 230 29.66 -7.56 11.80
#